data_AF-Q71J55-F1
#
_entry.id   AF-Q71J55-F1
#
_cell.length_a   1.000
_cell.length_b   1.000
_cell.length_c   1.000
_cell.angle_alpha   90.00
_cell.angle_beta   90.00
_cell.angle_gamma   90.00
#
_symmetry.space_group_name_H-M   'P 1'
#
loop_
_entity.id
_entity.type
_entity.pdbx_description
1 polymer ?
#
loop_
_entity_poly.entity_id
_entity_poly.type
_entity_poly.pdbx_seq_one_letter_code
_entity_poly.pdbx_strand_id
1 'polypeptide(L)'
;SATGTNSRSGQTINLINRSAAPGHLQQLLTKIIYYLCLLDGVLTVILLIAAVIRGENILEMLPFLAMMFIASIPVAMPSTFALSNSFEATRLSKEGVLTSDLTGIQDAANLNLLLLDKTGTITENKTAVA
;
A
#
# COMPACT_ATOMS: atom_id res chain seq x y z
N SER A 1 -36.31 -2.11 21.68
CA SER A 1 -35.02 -1.44 21.95
C SER A 1 -33.89 -2.30 21.45
N ALA A 2 -33.20 -1.90 20.40
CA ALA A 2 -32.09 -2.69 19.85
C ALA A 2 -30.84 -2.48 20.72
N THR A 3 -30.30 -3.54 21.31
CA THR A 3 -29.12 -3.52 22.20
C THR A 3 -27.95 -4.26 21.54
N GLY A 4 -26.73 -3.99 21.99
CA GLY A 4 -25.53 -4.61 21.43
C GLY A 4 -25.30 -4.24 19.97
N THR A 5 -24.96 -5.22 19.14
CA THR A 5 -24.62 -5.06 17.71
C THR A 5 -25.79 -4.53 16.85
N ASN A 6 -27.03 -4.72 17.30
CA ASN A 6 -28.22 -4.22 16.60
C ASN A 6 -28.56 -2.76 16.94
N SER A 7 -27.92 -2.15 17.95
CA SER A 7 -28.10 -0.74 18.27
C SER A 7 -27.49 0.15 17.17
N ARG A 8 -27.95 1.41 17.03
CA ARG A 8 -27.39 2.33 16.02
C ARG A 8 -25.88 2.52 16.21
N SER A 9 -25.42 2.67 17.45
CA SER A 9 -24.00 2.76 17.78
C SER A 9 -23.25 1.46 17.45
N GLY A 10 -23.87 0.29 17.70
CA GLY A 10 -23.30 -1.01 17.36
C GLY A 10 -23.13 -1.22 15.85
N GLN A 11 -24.09 -0.74 15.04
CA GLN A 11 -23.99 -0.75 13.58
C GLN A 11 -22.88 0.18 13.07
N THR A 12 -22.72 1.38 13.65
CA THR A 12 -21.64 2.31 13.29
C THR A 12 -20.26 1.71 13.57
N ILE A 13 -20.06 1.07 14.73
CA ILE A 13 -18.80 0.42 15.08
C ILE A 13 -18.48 -0.74 14.13
N ASN A 14 -19.49 -1.50 13.69
CA ASN A 14 -19.29 -2.61 12.75
C ASN A 14 -18.85 -2.12 11.37
N LEU A 15 -19.41 -1.00 10.89
CA LEU A 15 -19.01 -0.40 9.61
C LEU A 15 -17.55 0.06 9.62
N ILE A 16 -17.08 0.64 10.72
CA ILE A 16 -15.71 1.15 10.85
C ILE A 16 -14.69 0.00 10.80
N ASN A 17 -14.97 -1.12 11.49
CA ASN A 17 -14.05 -2.27 11.52
C ASN A 17 -13.92 -3.04 10.21
N ARG A 18 -14.88 -2.93 9.29
CA ARG A 18 -14.83 -3.65 8.00
C ARG A 18 -14.07 -2.90 6.89
N SER A 19 -13.65 -1.66 7.13
CA SER A 19 -13.09 -0.78 6.10
C SER A 19 -11.56 -0.75 6.04
N ALA A 20 -10.90 -1.89 6.27
CA ALA A 20 -9.45 -2.00 6.07
C ALA A 20 -9.15 -2.43 4.62
N ALA A 21 -9.20 -1.47 3.69
CA ALA A 21 -8.71 -1.68 2.34
C ALA A 21 -7.16 -1.65 2.35
N PRO A 22 -6.47 -2.47 1.54
CA PRO A 22 -5.01 -2.39 1.43
C PRO A 22 -4.61 -1.00 0.94
N GLY A 23 -3.59 -0.42 1.58
CA GLY A 23 -3.12 0.93 1.30
C GLY A 23 -2.77 1.14 -0.17
N HIS A 24 -2.96 2.37 -0.67
CA HIS A 24 -2.75 2.70 -2.09
C HIS A 24 -1.35 2.30 -2.58
N LEU A 25 -0.33 2.56 -1.77
CA LEU A 25 1.07 2.17 -2.06
C LEU A 25 1.23 0.66 -2.20
N GLN A 26 0.56 -0.14 -1.37
CA GLN A 26 0.63 -1.60 -1.44
C GLN A 26 0.07 -2.09 -2.78
N GLN A 27 -1.04 -1.51 -3.26
CA GLN A 27 -1.62 -1.84 -4.55
C GLN A 27 -0.68 -1.46 -5.71
N LEU A 28 -0.04 -0.29 -5.64
CA LEU A 28 0.96 0.14 -6.62
C LEU A 28 2.16 -0.81 -6.66
N LEU A 29 2.70 -1.19 -5.50
CA LEU A 29 3.81 -2.13 -5.39
C LEU A 29 3.44 -3.50 -5.99
N THR A 30 2.26 -4.03 -5.67
CA THR A 30 1.77 -5.28 -6.27
C THR A 30 1.69 -5.18 -7.79
N LYS A 31 1.22 -4.05 -8.32
CA LYS A 31 1.13 -3.82 -9.77
C LYS A 31 2.50 -3.76 -10.44
N ILE A 32 3.48 -3.10 -9.82
CA ILE A 32 4.87 -3.06 -10.32
C ILE A 32 5.47 -4.47 -10.36
N ILE A 33 5.34 -5.23 -9.27
CA ILE A 33 5.82 -6.62 -9.19
C ILE A 33 5.17 -7.48 -10.28
N TYR A 34 3.86 -7.32 -10.49
CA TYR A 34 3.14 -8.03 -11.53
C TYR A 34 3.69 -7.75 -12.94
N TYR A 35 3.95 -6.48 -13.27
CA TYR A 35 4.52 -6.13 -14.58
C TYR A 35 5.96 -6.61 -14.75
N LEU A 36 6.79 -6.56 -13.71
CA LEU A 36 8.14 -7.12 -13.75
C LEU A 36 8.12 -8.62 -14.00
N CYS A 37 7.27 -9.36 -13.26
CA CYS A 37 7.10 -10.79 -13.44
C CYS A 37 6.57 -11.16 -14.84
N LEU A 38 5.65 -10.36 -15.38
CA LEU A 38 5.14 -10.54 -16.74
C LEU A 38 6.26 -10.36 -17.78
N LEU A 39 7.08 -9.32 -17.65
CA LEU A 39 8.23 -9.06 -18.53
C LEU A 39 9.25 -10.20 -18.43
N ASP A 40 9.58 -10.63 -17.22
CA ASP A 40 10.51 -11.72 -16.94
C ASP A 40 10.03 -13.05 -17.54
N GLY A 41 8.72 -13.32 -17.44
CA GLY A 41 8.09 -14.48 -18.08
C GLY A 41 8.19 -14.44 -19.60
N VAL A 42 7.96 -13.28 -20.22
CA VAL A 42 8.13 -13.11 -21.68
C VAL A 42 9.57 -13.35 -22.10
N LEU A 43 10.53 -12.77 -21.38
CA LEU A 43 11.95 -12.93 -21.68
C LEU A 43 12.41 -14.40 -21.50
N THR A 44 11.91 -15.07 -20.46
CA THR A 44 12.16 -16.51 -20.21
C THR A 44 11.68 -17.36 -21.38
N VAL A 45 10.47 -17.11 -21.90
CA VAL A 45 9.92 -17.84 -23.06
C VAL A 45 10.78 -17.62 -24.30
N ILE A 46 11.21 -16.37 -24.55
CA ILE A 46 12.10 -16.05 -25.68
C ILE A 46 13.42 -16.81 -25.58
N LEU A 47 14.02 -16.85 -24.39
CA LEU A 47 15.28 -17.56 -24.15
C LEU A 47 15.14 -19.08 -24.34
N LEU A 48 14.05 -19.66 -23.85
CA LEU A 48 13.77 -21.09 -24.05
C LEU A 48 13.61 -21.43 -25.54
N ILE A 49 12.89 -20.61 -26.30
CA ILE A 49 12.74 -20.80 -27.75
C ILE A 49 14.11 -20.71 -28.43
N ALA A 50 14.93 -19.72 -28.08
CA ALA A 50 16.28 -19.56 -28.63
C ALA A 50 17.19 -20.76 -28.30
N ALA A 51 17.11 -21.28 -27.08
CA ALA A 51 17.88 -22.45 -26.63
C ALA A 51 17.50 -23.71 -27.40
N VAL A 52 16.20 -23.94 -27.60
CA VAL A 52 15.69 -25.08 -28.40
C VAL A 52 16.16 -24.99 -29.85
N ILE A 53 16.13 -23.79 -30.45
CA ILE A 53 16.61 -23.59 -31.83
C ILE A 53 18.12 -23.83 -31.93
N ARG A 54 18.90 -23.48 -30.90
CA ARG A 54 20.36 -23.69 -30.86
C ARG A 54 20.77 -25.11 -30.45
N GLY A 55 19.83 -25.93 -29.96
CA GLY A 55 20.14 -27.24 -29.40
C GLY A 55 20.92 -27.19 -28.09
N GLU A 56 20.82 -26.08 -27.35
CA GLU A 56 21.47 -25.91 -26.04
C GLU A 56 20.74 -26.73 -24.96
N ASN A 57 21.50 -27.16 -23.94
CA ASN A 57 20.92 -27.94 -22.85
C ASN A 57 20.17 -27.02 -21.87
N ILE A 58 18.85 -27.21 -21.75
CA ILE A 58 17.99 -26.39 -20.88
C ILE A 58 18.44 -26.46 -19.41
N LEU A 59 19.04 -27.58 -18.98
CA LEU A 59 19.53 -27.72 -17.60
C LEU A 59 20.67 -26.74 -17.30
N GLU A 60 21.47 -26.36 -18.29
CA GLU A 60 22.56 -25.38 -18.13
C GLU A 60 22.01 -23.95 -18.00
N MET A 61 20.80 -23.69 -18.53
CA MET A 61 20.13 -22.38 -18.42
C MET A 61 19.32 -22.22 -17.14
N LEU A 62 19.01 -23.30 -16.43
CA LEU A 62 18.23 -23.27 -15.20
C LEU A 62 18.76 -22.28 -14.14
N PRO A 63 20.09 -22.21 -13.83
CA PRO A 63 20.62 -21.21 -12.90
C PRO A 63 20.44 -19.78 -13.41
N PHE A 64 20.56 -19.54 -14.72
CA PHE A 64 20.36 -18.22 -15.30
C PHE A 64 18.89 -17.76 -15.18
N LEU A 65 17.95 -18.65 -15.50
CA LEU A 65 16.51 -18.37 -15.34
C LEU A 65 16.17 -18.08 -13.87
N ALA A 66 16.70 -18.87 -12.94
CA ALA A 66 16.49 -18.63 -11.51
C ALA A 66 17.03 -17.26 -11.06
N MET A 67 18.19 -16.84 -11.55
CA MET A 67 18.74 -15.50 -11.25
C MET A 67 17.84 -14.38 -11.80
N MET A 68 17.28 -14.56 -13.00
CA MET A 68 16.34 -13.61 -13.62
C MET A 68 15.11 -13.37 -12.74
N PHE A 69 14.49 -14.46 -12.29
CA PHE A 69 13.32 -14.41 -11.40
C PHE A 69 13.64 -13.77 -10.04
N ILE A 70 14.79 -14.10 -9.44
CA ILE A 70 15.20 -13.52 -8.16
C ILE A 70 15.42 -12.00 -8.28
N ALA A 71 16.00 -11.55 -9.39
CA ALA A 71 16.24 -10.12 -9.66
C ALA A 71 14.94 -9.31 -9.80
N SER A 72 13.85 -9.94 -10.23
CA SER A 72 12.54 -9.30 -10.44
C SER A 72 11.77 -9.03 -9.14
N ILE A 73 12.14 -9.65 -8.02
CA ILE A 73 11.46 -9.46 -6.73
C ILE A 73 12.13 -8.30 -5.96
N PRO A 74 11.42 -7.19 -5.70
CA PRO A 74 11.97 -6.04 -5.01
C PRO A 74 11.92 -6.23 -3.49
N VAL A 75 12.68 -7.18 -2.96
CA VAL A 75 12.66 -7.60 -1.53
C VAL A 75 12.90 -6.44 -0.57
N ALA A 76 13.67 -5.42 -0.98
CA ALA A 76 13.99 -4.26 -0.15
C ALA A 76 12.90 -3.18 -0.13
N MET A 77 12.02 -3.11 -1.15
CA MET A 77 11.07 -1.98 -1.27
C MET A 77 10.14 -1.84 -0.07
N PRO A 78 9.43 -2.90 0.41
CA PRO A 78 8.51 -2.77 1.54
C PRO A 78 9.18 -2.21 2.80
N SER A 79 10.41 -2.65 3.08
CA SER A 79 11.19 -2.21 4.24
C SER A 79 11.63 -0.76 4.14
N THR A 80 12.10 -0.33 2.96
CA THR A 80 12.49 1.08 2.73
C THR A 80 11.29 2.02 2.85
N PHE A 81 10.13 1.63 2.33
CA PHE A 81 8.90 2.41 2.47
C PHE A 81 8.44 2.51 3.93
N ALA A 82 8.46 1.40 4.68
CA ALA A 82 8.12 1.42 6.10
C ALA A 82 9.05 2.33 6.91
N LEU A 83 10.36 2.29 6.63
CA LEU A 83 11.34 3.15 7.26
C LEU A 83 11.06 4.64 6.95
N SER A 84 10.84 4.97 5.67
CA SER A 84 10.55 6.34 5.26
C SER A 84 9.27 6.87 5.92
N ASN A 85 8.17 6.11 5.90
CA ASN A 85 6.92 6.53 6.53
C ASN A 85 7.06 6.68 8.06
N SER A 86 7.87 5.83 8.71
CA SER A 86 8.14 5.94 10.14
C SER A 86 8.92 7.21 10.50
N PHE A 87 9.87 7.59 9.64
CA PHE A 87 10.61 8.85 9.78
C PHE A 87 9.68 10.06 9.63
N GLU A 88 8.81 10.05 8.60
CA GLU A 88 7.82 11.12 8.40
C GLU A 88 6.81 11.20 9.55
N ALA A 89 6.31 10.06 10.05
CA ALA A 89 5.43 10.00 11.22
C ALA A 89 6.09 10.62 12.47
N THR A 90 7.38 10.33 12.67
CA THR A 90 8.16 10.89 13.78
C THR A 90 8.31 12.41 13.64
N ARG A 91 8.51 12.91 12.42
CA ARG A 91 8.59 14.34 12.14
C ARG A 91 7.26 15.04 12.39
N LEU A 92 6.16 14.51 11.87
CA LEU A 92 4.80 15.05 12.07
C LEU A 92 4.39 15.05 13.54
N SER A 93 4.77 14.02 14.29
CA SER A 93 4.53 13.94 15.73
C SER A 93 5.21 15.07 16.50
N LYS A 94 6.42 15.48 16.10
CA LYS A 94 7.11 16.65 16.69
C LYS A 94 6.41 17.98 16.39
N GLU A 95 5.59 18.03 15.35
CA GLU A 95 4.77 19.19 14.98
C GLU A 95 3.35 19.12 15.58
N GLY A 96 3.08 18.12 16.43
CA GLY A 96 1.78 17.95 17.11
C GLY A 96 0.74 17.17 16.30
N VAL A 97 1.10 16.57 15.17
CA VAL A 97 0.21 15.76 14.34
C VAL A 97 0.41 14.27 14.66
N LEU A 98 -0.60 13.64 15.27
CA LEU A 98 -0.57 12.21 15.60
C LEU A 98 -1.18 11.39 14.45
N THR A 99 -0.37 10.48 13.89
CA THR A 99 -0.78 9.59 12.79
C THR A 99 -1.04 8.18 13.31
N SER A 100 -2.26 7.66 13.18
CA SER A 100 -2.62 6.31 13.65
C SER A 100 -2.17 5.18 12.73
N ASP A 101 -2.01 5.45 11.42
CA ASP A 101 -1.50 4.52 10.42
C ASP A 101 -0.44 5.23 9.55
N LEU A 102 0.69 4.57 9.33
CA LEU A 102 1.77 5.05 8.46
C LEU A 102 1.31 5.28 7.02
N THR A 103 0.32 4.52 6.56
CA THR A 103 -0.30 4.68 5.23
C THR A 103 -1.07 5.99 5.12
N GLY A 104 -1.71 6.42 6.22
CA GLY A 104 -2.54 7.63 6.24
C GLY A 104 -1.76 8.91 5.93
N ILE A 105 -0.44 8.92 6.14
CA ILE A 105 0.44 10.05 5.78
C ILE A 105 0.47 10.24 4.26
N GLN A 106 0.62 9.15 3.51
CA GLN A 106 0.66 9.22 2.04
C GLN A 106 -0.71 9.51 1.45
N ASP A 107 -1.76 8.92 2.03
CA ASP A 107 -3.13 9.19 1.59
C ASP A 107 -3.46 10.67 1.79
N ALA A 108 -3.08 11.27 2.93
CA ALA A 108 -3.23 12.71 3.19
C ALA A 108 -2.50 13.58 2.17
N ALA A 109 -1.29 13.20 1.75
CA ALA A 109 -0.52 13.92 0.74
C ALA A 109 -1.13 13.86 -0.67
N ASN A 110 -1.86 12.78 -0.98
CA ASN A 110 -2.52 12.57 -2.28
C ASN A 110 -4.02 12.92 -2.27
N LEU A 111 -4.53 13.60 -1.24
CA LEU A 111 -5.96 13.96 -1.16
C LEU A 111 -6.32 14.98 -2.25
N ASN A 112 -7.32 14.62 -3.06
CA ASN A 112 -7.94 15.53 -4.03
C ASN A 112 -9.19 16.24 -3.47
N LEU A 113 -9.82 15.68 -2.42
CA LEU A 113 -11.01 16.22 -1.80
C LEU A 113 -10.90 16.09 -0.28
N LEU A 114 -11.04 17.22 0.42
CA LEU A 114 -11.08 17.28 1.87
C LEU A 114 -12.49 17.69 2.30
N LEU A 115 -13.22 16.75 2.91
CA LEU A 115 -14.51 17.03 3.53
C LEU A 115 -14.28 17.31 5.02
N LEU A 116 -14.60 18.53 5.44
CA LEU A 116 -14.43 18.98 6.82
C LEU A 116 -15.79 19.05 7.53
N ASP A 117 -15.84 18.57 8.77
CA ASP A 117 -17.00 18.82 9.61
C ASP A 117 -16.99 20.27 10.11
N LYS A 118 -18.18 20.87 10.30
CA LYS A 118 -18.27 22.27 10.68
C LYS A 118 -18.08 22.47 12.19
N THR A 119 -18.77 21.66 12.99
CA THR A 119 -18.88 21.85 14.43
C THR A 119 -17.73 21.16 15.15
N GLY A 120 -16.85 21.92 15.81
CA GLY A 120 -15.69 21.35 16.52
C GLY A 120 -14.46 21.09 15.64
N THR A 121 -14.54 21.30 14.32
CA THR A 121 -13.38 21.29 13.41
C THR A 121 -13.13 22.68 12.79
N ILE A 122 -14.10 23.26 12.05
CA ILE A 122 -13.98 24.66 11.56
C ILE A 122 -14.33 25.68 12.66
N THR A 123 -15.31 25.33 13.50
CA THR A 123 -15.78 26.19 14.59
C THR A 123 -15.36 25.61 15.93
N GLU A 124 -15.10 26.46 16.91
CA GLU A 124 -14.66 26.02 18.25
C GLU A 124 -15.75 25.31 19.08
N ASN A 125 -16.91 25.00 18.48
CA ASN A 125 -18.10 24.45 19.13
C ASN A 125 -18.44 25.20 20.43
N LYS A 126 -18.24 26.52 20.40
CA LYS A 126 -18.53 27.47 21.48
C LYS A 126 -19.39 28.58 20.91
N THR A 127 -20.50 28.86 21.57
CA THR A 127 -21.34 30.01 21.24
C THR A 127 -20.72 31.25 21.87
N ALA A 128 -20.06 32.08 21.06
CA ALA A 128 -19.63 33.41 21.48
C ALA A 128 -20.79 34.39 21.29
N VAL A 129 -21.22 35.04 22.38
CA VAL A 129 -22.14 36.18 22.35
C VAL A 129 -21.27 37.42 22.54
N ALA A 130 -21.26 38.31 21.55
CA ALA A 130 -20.66 39.64 21.67
C ALA A 130 -21.61 40.58 22.42
#